data_AF-A0A7Y2H026-F1
#
_entry.id   AF-A0A7Y2H026-F1
#
_cell.length_a   1.000
_cell.length_b   1.000
_cell.length_c   1.000
_cell.angle_alpha   90.00
_cell.angle_beta   90.00
_cell.angle_gamma   90.00
#
_symmetry.space_group_name_H-M   'P 1'
#
loop_
_entity.id
_entity.type
_entity.pdbx_description
1 polymer ?
#
loop_
_entity_poly.entity_id
_entity_poly.type
_entity_poly.pdbx_seq_one_letter_code
_entity_poly.pdbx_strand_id
1 'polypeptide(L)'
;MPLMFFAWVGVYALGQYVPGAGSILCFAAAIYATRGSRQTIEAFTVLAFLILMGQTGGAAARWIVVFAGFGRAAWDTFFAEAPLPKILWPVTIFSATVLFFAPLTSYMPLVSSLKVVSFWMGVSTSLTMLYRTRDMIEYWLSWFFTLIIFMAVGSAIIYATGGGYGRTAAGFQGVTSHPQTFGPVMAVSTALLLGLVVFSGVRTWYVVLGALLTFGGVYLSGARTALLSVILGFGMAIVAGHLKGYSWWPRVRASLLHPFALLVYVAMIGLTAMQ
;
A
#
# COMPACT_ATOMS: atom_id res chain seq x y z
N MET A 1 -6.51 -6.71 -17.19
CA MET A 1 -7.08 -6.62 -15.82
C MET A 1 -7.54 -7.95 -15.21
N PRO A 2 -8.36 -8.82 -15.85
CA PRO A 2 -8.95 -9.97 -15.14
C PRO A 2 -7.91 -10.97 -14.61
N LEU A 3 -6.88 -11.28 -15.41
CA LEU A 3 -5.80 -12.20 -15.01
C LEU A 3 -5.07 -11.77 -13.72
N MET A 4 -4.82 -10.48 -13.52
CA MET A 4 -4.16 -9.95 -12.31
C MET A 4 -5.05 -10.08 -11.08
N PHE A 5 -6.36 -9.83 -11.23
CA PHE A 5 -7.32 -10.00 -10.15
C PHE A 5 -7.34 -11.46 -9.66
N PHE A 6 -7.38 -12.42 -10.59
CA PHE A 6 -7.33 -13.85 -10.24
C PHE A 6 -6.00 -14.27 -9.61
N ALA A 7 -4.89 -13.62 -9.95
CA ALA A 7 -3.62 -13.85 -9.26
C ALA A 7 -3.73 -13.48 -7.77
N TRP A 8 -4.35 -12.34 -7.43
CA TRP A 8 -4.57 -11.95 -6.04
C TRP A 8 -5.51 -12.91 -5.30
N VAL A 9 -6.58 -13.35 -5.96
CA VAL A 9 -7.48 -14.38 -5.43
C VAL A 9 -6.70 -15.67 -5.14
N GLY A 10 -5.85 -16.11 -6.07
CA GLY A 10 -5.00 -17.30 -5.91
C GLY A 10 -4.03 -17.16 -4.75
N VAL A 11 -3.31 -16.04 -4.64
CA VAL A 11 -2.40 -15.77 -3.52
C VAL A 11 -3.15 -15.77 -2.19
N TYR A 12 -4.31 -15.12 -2.14
CA TYR A 12 -5.15 -15.09 -0.93
C TYR A 12 -5.64 -16.49 -0.54
N ALA A 13 -6.21 -17.22 -1.48
CA ALA A 13 -6.76 -18.56 -1.24
C ALA A 13 -5.67 -19.54 -0.80
N LEU A 14 -4.51 -19.54 -1.48
CA LEU A 14 -3.37 -20.37 -1.06
C LEU A 14 -2.90 -19.99 0.34
N GLY A 15 -2.74 -18.69 0.62
CA GLY A 15 -2.29 -18.22 1.92
C GLY A 15 -3.24 -18.55 3.07
N GLN A 16 -4.56 -18.55 2.84
CA GLN A 16 -5.56 -18.83 3.88
C GLN A 16 -5.85 -20.32 4.07
N TYR A 17 -5.92 -21.09 2.98
CA TYR A 17 -6.47 -22.45 3.03
C TYR A 17 -5.41 -23.55 2.94
N VAL A 18 -4.16 -23.24 2.55
CA VAL A 18 -3.09 -24.23 2.45
C VAL A 18 -2.05 -23.98 3.56
N PRO A 19 -1.98 -24.84 4.58
CA PRO A 19 -0.98 -24.72 5.64
C PRO A 19 0.45 -24.66 5.09
N GLY A 20 1.23 -23.70 5.55
CA GLY A 20 2.63 -23.52 5.10
C GLY A 20 2.80 -22.86 3.72
N ALA A 21 1.73 -22.61 2.97
CA ALA A 21 1.83 -21.96 1.65
C ALA A 21 2.48 -20.57 1.72
N GLY A 22 2.32 -19.85 2.83
CA GLY A 22 3.00 -18.57 3.06
C GLY A 22 4.53 -18.63 2.87
N SER A 23 5.18 -19.67 3.40
CA SER A 23 6.63 -19.85 3.24
C SER A 23 7.00 -20.20 1.81
N ILE A 24 6.19 -21.04 1.15
CA ILE A 24 6.39 -21.41 -0.26
C ILE A 24 6.26 -20.20 -1.16
N LEU A 25 5.23 -19.37 -0.95
CA LEU A 25 5.00 -18.13 -1.69
C LEU A 25 6.12 -17.12 -1.45
N CYS A 26 6.61 -16.97 -0.22
CA CYS A 26 7.80 -16.15 0.06
C CYS A 26 9.04 -16.68 -0.67
N PHE A 27 9.29 -17.99 -0.67
CA PHE A 27 10.44 -18.56 -1.36
C PHE A 27 10.34 -18.36 -2.89
N ALA A 28 9.17 -18.61 -3.47
CA ALA A 28 8.89 -18.34 -4.88
C ALA A 28 9.06 -16.84 -5.21
N ALA A 29 8.56 -15.95 -4.36
CA ALA A 29 8.73 -14.51 -4.52
C ALA A 29 10.19 -14.09 -4.43
N ALA A 30 11.01 -14.71 -3.57
CA ALA A 30 12.44 -14.44 -3.48
C ALA A 30 13.18 -14.83 -4.77
N ILE A 31 12.94 -16.03 -5.30
CA ILE A 31 13.49 -16.47 -6.60
C ILE A 31 13.01 -15.56 -7.72
N TYR A 32 11.74 -15.14 -7.68
CA TYR A 32 11.20 -14.24 -8.68
C TYR A 32 11.83 -12.85 -8.62
N ALA A 33 12.06 -12.33 -7.41
CA ALA A 33 12.63 -11.01 -7.17
C ALA A 33 14.03 -10.83 -7.79
N THR A 34 14.80 -11.91 -7.97
CA THR A 34 16.14 -11.84 -8.57
C THR A 34 16.14 -11.74 -10.09
N ARG A 35 14.98 -11.89 -10.76
CA ARG A 35 14.91 -11.90 -12.23
C ARG A 35 15.00 -10.52 -12.89
N GLY A 36 14.68 -9.44 -12.18
CA GLY A 36 14.68 -8.09 -12.74
C GLY A 36 13.91 -7.09 -11.91
N SER A 37 14.03 -5.80 -12.25
CA SER A 37 13.47 -4.71 -11.44
C SER A 37 11.95 -4.77 -11.29
N ARG A 38 11.24 -5.14 -12.37
CA ARG A 38 9.79 -5.34 -12.34
C ARG A 38 9.43 -6.49 -11.39
N GLN A 39 10.11 -7.63 -11.53
CA GLN A 39 9.84 -8.82 -10.73
C GLN A 39 10.13 -8.58 -9.25
N THR A 40 11.13 -7.75 -8.92
CA THR A 40 11.41 -7.33 -7.54
C THR A 40 10.22 -6.57 -6.93
N ILE A 41 9.63 -5.60 -7.63
CA ILE A 41 8.46 -4.85 -7.10
C ILE A 41 7.24 -5.74 -6.96
N GLU A 42 6.97 -6.60 -7.94
CA GLU A 42 5.87 -7.56 -7.86
C GLU A 42 6.04 -8.50 -6.66
N ALA A 43 7.25 -9.05 -6.47
CA ALA A 43 7.58 -9.88 -5.31
C ALA A 43 7.44 -9.13 -3.98
N PHE A 44 7.88 -7.87 -3.92
CA PHE A 44 7.71 -7.03 -2.72
C PHE A 44 6.25 -6.72 -2.45
N THR A 45 5.43 -6.53 -3.49
CA THR A 45 3.99 -6.32 -3.35
C THR A 45 3.31 -7.59 -2.82
N VAL A 46 3.67 -8.76 -3.34
CA VAL A 46 3.19 -10.05 -2.84
C VAL A 46 3.62 -10.26 -1.38
N LEU A 47 4.88 -10.00 -1.05
CA LEU A 47 5.38 -10.07 0.33
C LEU A 47 4.60 -9.13 1.25
N ALA A 48 4.41 -7.88 0.84
CA ALA A 48 3.66 -6.90 1.61
C ALA A 48 2.24 -7.43 1.87
N PHE A 49 1.56 -7.92 0.84
CA PHE A 49 0.22 -8.49 0.98
C PHE A 49 0.18 -9.70 1.94
N LEU A 50 1.14 -10.63 1.84
CA LEU A 50 1.26 -11.76 2.77
C LEU A 50 1.52 -11.30 4.21
N ILE A 51 2.31 -10.24 4.41
CA ILE A 51 2.52 -9.63 5.73
C ILE A 51 1.21 -9.06 6.27
N LEU A 52 0.44 -8.32 5.44
CA LEU A 52 -0.86 -7.76 5.82
C LEU A 52 -1.84 -8.86 6.24
N MET A 53 -1.86 -9.99 5.53
CA MET A 53 -2.66 -11.17 5.87
C MET A 53 -2.15 -11.94 7.09
N GLY A 54 -0.92 -11.69 7.53
CA GLY A 54 -0.25 -12.49 8.56
C GLY A 54 0.17 -13.89 8.08
N GLN A 55 0.17 -14.15 6.77
CA GLN A 55 0.33 -15.49 6.16
C GLN A 55 1.70 -15.68 5.51
N THR A 56 2.79 -15.31 6.19
CA THR A 56 4.15 -15.45 5.63
C THR A 56 4.84 -16.78 6.00
N GLY A 57 4.18 -17.64 6.78
CA GLY A 57 4.71 -18.95 7.21
C GLY A 57 5.93 -18.90 8.16
N GLY A 58 6.33 -17.71 8.63
CA GLY A 58 7.43 -17.49 9.55
C GLY A 58 8.11 -16.13 9.38
N ALA A 59 8.94 -15.73 10.35
CA ALA A 59 9.72 -14.49 10.27
C ALA A 59 10.86 -14.59 9.24
N ALA A 60 11.57 -15.73 9.20
CA ALA A 60 12.69 -15.95 8.29
C ALA A 60 12.30 -15.86 6.81
N ALA A 61 11.13 -16.39 6.43
CA ALA A 61 10.65 -16.37 5.05
C ALA A 61 10.51 -14.95 4.47
N ARG A 62 10.10 -13.98 5.30
CA ARG A 62 9.99 -12.56 4.90
C ARG A 62 11.35 -11.98 4.54
N TRP A 63 12.36 -12.30 5.34
CA TRP A 63 13.71 -11.77 5.17
C TRP A 63 14.36 -12.26 3.89
N ILE A 64 14.14 -13.52 3.51
CA ILE A 64 14.69 -14.07 2.27
C ILE A 64 14.25 -13.24 1.05
N VAL A 65 12.98 -12.82 0.99
CA VAL A 65 12.48 -11.97 -0.10
C VAL A 65 13.14 -10.59 -0.08
N VAL A 66 13.24 -9.96 1.10
CA VAL A 66 13.85 -8.63 1.25
C VAL A 66 15.33 -8.68 0.85
N PHE A 67 16.08 -9.68 1.31
CA PHE A 67 17.48 -9.87 0.95
C PHE A 67 17.66 -10.15 -0.54
N ALA A 68 16.81 -10.98 -1.14
CA ALA A 68 16.86 -11.27 -2.57
C ALA A 68 16.60 -10.01 -3.42
N GLY A 69 15.57 -9.23 -3.08
CA GLY A 69 15.26 -7.99 -3.79
C GLY A 69 16.32 -6.90 -3.59
N PHE A 70 16.82 -6.73 -2.36
CA PHE A 70 17.90 -5.79 -2.08
C PHE A 70 19.20 -6.20 -2.77
N GLY A 71 19.56 -7.48 -2.73
CA GLY A 71 20.72 -8.02 -3.44
C GLY A 71 20.63 -7.78 -4.95
N ARG A 72 19.43 -7.96 -5.53
CA ARG A 72 19.20 -7.61 -6.94
C ARG A 72 19.37 -6.12 -7.21
N ALA A 73 18.87 -5.27 -6.32
CA ALA A 73 19.03 -3.81 -6.42
C ALA A 73 20.47 -3.35 -6.33
N ALA A 74 21.22 -3.90 -5.37
CA ALA A 74 22.64 -3.67 -5.23
C ALA A 74 23.37 -4.14 -6.49
N TRP A 75 23.06 -5.33 -6.99
CA TRP A 75 23.69 -5.88 -8.20
C TRP A 75 23.53 -4.95 -9.40
N ASP A 76 22.30 -4.52 -9.69
CA ASP A 76 22.01 -3.60 -10.80
C ASP A 76 22.70 -2.24 -10.63
N THR A 77 22.88 -1.78 -9.40
CA THR A 77 23.52 -0.49 -9.13
C THR A 77 25.03 -0.57 -9.32
N PHE A 78 25.66 -1.58 -8.75
CA PHE A 78 27.12 -1.68 -8.71
C PHE A 78 27.72 -2.33 -9.95
N PHE A 79 27.05 -3.32 -10.54
CA PHE A 79 27.59 -4.07 -11.68
C PHE A 79 26.97 -3.68 -13.02
N ALA A 80 25.72 -3.19 -13.03
CA ALA A 80 25.06 -2.73 -14.25
C ALA A 80 24.98 -1.20 -14.38
N GLU A 81 25.64 -0.48 -13.46
CA GLU A 81 25.72 0.99 -13.43
C GLU A 81 24.36 1.71 -13.55
N ALA A 82 23.28 1.06 -13.11
CA ALA A 82 21.94 1.59 -13.27
C ALA A 82 21.69 2.75 -12.27
N PRO A 83 21.12 3.89 -12.72
CA PRO A 83 21.02 5.10 -11.93
C PRO A 83 20.14 4.93 -10.68
N LEU A 84 20.49 5.67 -9.62
CA LEU A 84 19.73 5.75 -8.38
C LEU A 84 18.82 6.99 -8.35
N PRO A 85 17.62 6.88 -7.76
CA PRO A 85 16.75 8.03 -7.59
C PRO A 85 17.28 8.98 -6.51
N LYS A 86 17.25 10.30 -6.77
CA LYS A 86 17.71 11.32 -5.82
C LYS A 86 16.99 11.29 -4.46
N ILE A 87 15.73 10.82 -4.43
CA ILE A 87 14.96 10.68 -3.18
C ILE A 87 15.52 9.62 -2.23
N LEU A 88 16.43 8.76 -2.70
CA LEU A 88 17.11 7.80 -1.85
C LEU A 88 18.03 8.48 -0.82
N TRP A 89 18.57 9.65 -1.15
CA TRP A 89 19.46 10.40 -0.28
C TRP A 89 18.80 10.81 1.06
N PRO A 90 17.66 11.53 1.08
CA PRO A 90 17.01 11.89 2.34
C PRO A 90 16.54 10.65 3.13
N VAL A 91 16.10 9.57 2.46
CA VAL A 91 15.76 8.30 3.14
C VAL A 91 16.99 7.71 3.83
N THR A 92 18.14 7.76 3.17
CA THR A 92 19.39 7.19 3.70
C THR A 92 19.92 8.03 4.86
N ILE A 93 19.89 9.37 4.76
CA ILE A 93 20.22 10.26 5.87
C ILE A 93 19.30 9.96 7.05
N PHE A 94 17.98 9.92 6.83
CA PHE A 94 17.01 9.62 7.88
C PHE A 94 17.33 8.28 8.57
N SER A 95 17.52 7.21 7.79
CA SER A 95 17.84 5.89 8.35
C SER A 95 19.17 5.89 9.10
N ALA A 96 20.20 6.57 8.59
CA ALA A 96 21.51 6.68 9.26
C ALA A 96 21.40 7.45 10.59
N THR A 97 20.65 8.55 10.61
CA THR A 97 20.40 9.32 11.83
C THR A 97 19.65 8.49 12.88
N VAL A 98 18.57 7.81 12.49
CA VAL A 98 17.81 6.96 13.43
C VAL A 98 18.68 5.79 13.92
N LEU A 99 19.49 5.19 13.05
CA LEU A 99 20.41 4.11 13.44
C LEU A 99 21.46 4.59 14.44
N PHE A 100 21.99 5.81 14.29
CA PHE A 100 22.93 6.41 15.23
C PHE A 100 22.31 6.66 16.61
N PHE A 101 21.05 7.12 16.66
CA PHE A 101 20.36 7.39 17.93
C PHE A 101 19.71 6.16 18.57
N ALA A 102 19.51 5.07 17.84
CA ALA A 102 18.85 3.87 18.35
C ALA A 102 19.52 3.27 19.60
N PRO A 103 20.87 3.18 19.70
CA PRO A 103 21.54 2.70 20.91
C PRO A 103 21.42 3.63 22.11
N LEU A 104 21.23 4.93 21.88
CA LEU A 104 21.18 5.94 22.94
C LEU A 104 19.79 6.07 23.57
N THR A 105 18.75 5.72 22.81
CA THR A 105 17.36 6.03 23.18
C THR A 105 16.47 4.81 23.36
N SER A 106 16.84 3.65 22.81
CA SER A 106 16.00 2.46 22.83
C SER A 106 16.34 1.51 23.97
N TYR A 107 15.32 0.97 24.64
CA TYR A 107 15.48 -0.12 25.61
C TYR A 107 16.03 -1.41 24.98
N MET A 108 15.77 -1.64 23.69
CA MET A 108 16.30 -2.78 22.92
C MET A 108 17.01 -2.29 21.65
N PRO A 109 18.24 -1.75 21.76
CA PRO A 109 18.98 -1.17 20.64
C PRO A 109 19.06 -2.06 19.42
N LEU A 110 19.38 -3.34 19.60
CA LEU A 110 19.56 -4.29 18.50
C LEU A 110 18.27 -4.47 17.68
N VAL A 111 17.13 -4.65 18.36
CA VAL A 111 15.83 -4.83 17.69
C VAL A 111 15.43 -3.56 16.93
N SER A 112 15.69 -2.39 17.51
CA SER A 112 15.44 -1.10 16.85
C SER A 112 16.34 -0.89 15.64
N SER A 113 17.64 -1.17 15.76
CA SER A 113 18.59 -1.10 14.64
C SER A 113 18.19 -2.04 13.50
N LEU A 114 17.81 -3.29 13.82
CA LEU A 114 17.33 -4.24 12.81
C LEU A 114 16.07 -3.70 12.09
N LYS A 115 15.11 -3.11 12.81
CA LYS A 115 13.93 -2.49 12.18
C LYS A 115 14.31 -1.36 11.23
N VAL A 116 15.27 -0.52 11.59
CA VAL A 116 15.74 0.61 10.76
C VAL A 116 16.45 0.10 9.51
N VAL A 117 17.36 -0.87 9.63
CA VAL A 117 18.04 -1.49 8.48
C VAL A 117 17.02 -2.13 7.55
N SER A 118 16.04 -2.82 8.10
CA SER A 118 14.98 -3.50 7.34
C SER A 118 14.08 -2.52 6.61
N PHE A 119 13.71 -1.43 7.27
CA PHE A 119 12.99 -0.32 6.66
C PHE A 119 13.79 0.27 5.50
N TRP A 120 15.08 0.57 5.72
CA TRP A 120 15.94 1.13 4.69
C TRP A 120 16.08 0.18 3.50
N MET A 121 16.33 -1.11 3.72
CA MET A 121 16.40 -2.11 2.65
C MET A 121 15.10 -2.19 1.85
N GLY A 122 13.95 -2.25 2.52
CA GLY A 122 12.64 -2.34 1.87
C GLY A 122 12.33 -1.10 1.03
N VAL A 123 12.50 0.10 1.62
CA VAL A 123 12.20 1.38 0.96
C VAL A 123 13.20 1.68 -0.15
N SER A 124 14.50 1.51 0.09
CA SER A 124 15.54 1.77 -0.93
C SER A 124 15.38 0.89 -2.15
N THR A 125 15.09 -0.39 -1.95
CA THR A 125 14.81 -1.35 -3.03
C THR A 125 13.56 -0.93 -3.80
N SER A 126 12.47 -0.63 -3.09
CA SER A 126 11.20 -0.25 -3.73
C SER A 126 11.33 1.03 -4.55
N LEU A 127 11.95 2.07 -3.99
CA LEU A 127 12.15 3.35 -4.68
C LEU A 127 13.08 3.19 -5.89
N THR A 128 14.19 2.47 -5.74
CA THR A 128 15.15 2.26 -6.83
C THR A 128 14.52 1.44 -7.96
N MET A 129 13.80 0.38 -7.66
CA MET A 129 13.20 -0.47 -8.69
C MET A 129 11.99 0.17 -9.38
N LEU A 130 11.17 0.93 -8.66
CA LEU A 130 10.11 1.74 -9.29
C LEU A 130 10.72 2.85 -10.17
N TYR A 131 11.81 3.48 -9.74
CA TYR A 131 12.50 4.48 -10.56
C TYR A 131 13.02 3.89 -11.88
N ARG A 132 13.57 2.68 -11.84
CA ARG A 132 14.09 1.97 -13.02
C ARG A 132 12.99 1.48 -13.96
N THR A 133 11.78 1.30 -13.47
CA THR A 133 10.61 0.83 -14.24
C THR A 133 9.56 1.92 -14.42
N ARG A 134 9.99 3.19 -14.39
CA ARG A 134 9.11 4.37 -14.53
C ARG A 134 8.41 4.45 -15.88
N ASP A 135 9.01 3.86 -16.91
CA ASP A 135 8.44 3.69 -18.25
C ASP A 135 7.20 2.78 -18.24
N MET A 136 7.07 1.90 -17.23
CA MET A 136 5.95 0.99 -17.05
C MET A 136 4.85 1.57 -16.14
N ILE A 137 4.65 2.88 -16.13
CA ILE A 137 3.69 3.53 -15.21
C ILE A 137 2.26 2.98 -15.33
N GLU A 138 1.79 2.72 -16.54
CA GLU A 138 0.45 2.16 -16.78
C GLU A 138 0.32 0.75 -16.21
N TYR A 139 1.38 -0.04 -16.34
CA TYR A 139 1.46 -1.38 -15.74
C TYR A 139 1.36 -1.30 -14.22
N TRP A 140 2.14 -0.42 -13.58
CA TRP A 140 2.13 -0.26 -12.12
C TRP A 140 0.79 0.25 -11.60
N LEU A 141 0.19 1.23 -12.29
CA LEU A 141 -1.15 1.69 -11.98
C LEU A 141 -2.14 0.54 -12.06
N SER A 142 -2.13 -0.26 -13.13
CA SER A 142 -2.99 -1.46 -13.24
C SER A 142 -2.71 -2.48 -12.12
N TRP A 143 -1.44 -2.75 -11.80
CA TRP A 143 -1.04 -3.70 -10.76
C TRP A 143 -1.55 -3.30 -9.38
N PHE A 144 -1.25 -2.08 -8.93
CA PHE A 144 -1.70 -1.59 -7.62
C PHE A 144 -3.21 -1.36 -7.60
N PHE A 145 -3.80 -0.89 -8.69
CA PHE A 145 -5.26 -0.71 -8.78
C PHE A 145 -6.00 -2.05 -8.63
N THR A 146 -5.55 -3.10 -9.32
CA THR A 146 -6.16 -4.43 -9.18
C THR A 146 -6.02 -4.98 -7.77
N LEU A 147 -4.89 -4.76 -7.09
CA LEU A 147 -4.71 -5.11 -5.68
C LEU A 147 -5.68 -4.35 -4.78
N ILE A 148 -5.82 -3.03 -4.98
CA ILE A 148 -6.74 -2.19 -4.20
C ILE A 148 -8.18 -2.65 -4.36
N ILE A 149 -8.64 -2.86 -5.60
CA ILE A 149 -10.00 -3.33 -5.88
C ILE A 149 -10.22 -4.73 -5.31
N PHE A 150 -9.23 -5.63 -5.45
CA PHE A 150 -9.27 -6.94 -4.82
C PHE A 150 -9.45 -6.84 -3.30
N MET A 151 -8.64 -6.02 -2.62
CA MET A 151 -8.75 -5.84 -1.17
C MET A 151 -10.10 -5.21 -0.77
N ALA A 152 -10.59 -4.23 -1.52
CA ALA A 152 -11.85 -3.55 -1.22
C ALA A 152 -13.06 -4.47 -1.42
N VAL A 153 -13.16 -5.13 -2.58
CA VAL A 153 -14.26 -6.05 -2.91
C VAL A 153 -14.19 -7.31 -2.07
N GLY A 154 -13.00 -7.91 -1.91
CA GLY A 154 -12.80 -9.08 -1.07
C GLY A 154 -13.19 -8.79 0.39
N SER A 155 -12.84 -7.61 0.89
CA SER A 155 -13.27 -7.20 2.23
C SER A 155 -14.78 -6.98 2.31
N ALA A 156 -15.42 -6.36 1.31
CA ALA A 156 -16.87 -6.20 1.31
C ALA A 156 -17.62 -7.55 1.35
N ILE A 157 -17.12 -8.58 0.66
CA ILE A 157 -17.68 -9.94 0.71
C ILE A 157 -17.50 -10.54 2.12
N ILE A 158 -16.31 -10.41 2.71
CA ILE A 158 -16.01 -10.88 4.07
C ILE A 158 -16.83 -10.14 5.13
N TYR A 159 -17.15 -8.87 4.90
CA TYR A 159 -18.04 -8.09 5.76
C TYR A 159 -19.43 -8.70 5.80
N ALA A 160 -20.00 -9.07 4.65
CA ALA A 160 -21.33 -9.67 4.55
C ALA A 160 -21.45 -11.03 5.29
N THR A 161 -20.34 -11.75 5.46
CA THR A 161 -20.31 -13.03 6.20
C THR A 161 -19.92 -12.89 7.67
N GLY A 162 -19.58 -11.67 8.14
CA GLY A 162 -19.09 -11.42 9.50
C GLY A 162 -17.65 -11.87 9.76
N GLY A 163 -16.98 -12.51 8.79
CA GLY A 163 -15.62 -13.07 8.97
C GLY A 163 -14.54 -12.02 9.26
N GLY A 164 -14.80 -10.75 8.95
CA GLY A 164 -13.84 -9.65 9.12
C GLY A 164 -13.73 -9.10 10.54
N TYR A 165 -14.37 -9.71 11.54
CA TYR A 165 -14.34 -9.27 12.94
C TYR A 165 -13.61 -10.24 13.88
N GLY A 166 -13.00 -11.30 13.35
CA GLY A 166 -12.52 -12.44 14.14
C GLY A 166 -11.45 -12.14 15.20
N ARG A 167 -10.67 -11.06 15.11
CA ARG A 167 -9.63 -10.74 16.12
C ARG A 167 -10.07 -9.82 17.24
N THR A 168 -10.91 -8.84 16.97
CA THR A 168 -11.18 -7.74 17.93
C THR A 168 -12.65 -7.52 18.21
N ALA A 169 -13.56 -8.27 17.57
CA ALA A 169 -15.02 -8.14 17.64
C ALA A 169 -15.62 -6.76 17.28
N ALA A 170 -14.85 -5.66 17.40
CA ALA A 170 -15.28 -4.29 17.17
C ALA A 170 -14.69 -3.68 15.89
N GLY A 171 -13.41 -3.93 15.59
CA GLY A 171 -12.75 -3.38 14.40
C GLY A 171 -12.80 -4.33 13.22
N PHE A 172 -13.20 -3.83 12.05
CA PHE A 172 -13.18 -4.61 10.83
C PHE A 172 -11.77 -4.71 10.25
N GLN A 173 -11.30 -5.93 9.96
CA GLN A 173 -9.95 -6.19 9.41
C GLN A 173 -9.94 -6.60 7.93
N GLY A 174 -11.12 -6.87 7.34
CA GLY A 174 -11.26 -7.27 5.94
C GLY A 174 -10.41 -8.48 5.57
N VAL A 175 -9.76 -8.41 4.41
CA VAL A 175 -8.81 -9.44 3.92
C VAL A 175 -7.49 -9.48 4.68
N THR A 176 -7.24 -8.54 5.60
CA THR A 176 -5.99 -8.44 6.37
C THR A 176 -6.12 -9.11 7.74
N SER A 177 -5.02 -9.15 8.49
CA SER A 177 -4.95 -9.80 9.79
C SER A 177 -5.39 -8.92 10.97
N HIS A 178 -5.48 -7.60 10.80
CA HIS A 178 -5.76 -6.68 11.91
C HIS A 178 -6.38 -5.34 11.46
N PRO A 179 -7.33 -4.74 12.21
CA PRO A 179 -7.97 -3.47 11.83
C PRO A 179 -6.98 -2.29 11.71
N GLN A 180 -5.97 -2.26 12.60
CA GLN A 180 -4.90 -1.24 12.56
C GLN A 180 -3.96 -1.38 11.38
N THR A 181 -4.03 -2.49 10.65
CA THR A 181 -3.31 -2.71 9.40
C THR A 181 -4.23 -2.42 8.21
N PHE A 182 -5.49 -2.87 8.29
CA PHE A 182 -6.51 -2.62 7.27
C PHE A 182 -6.76 -1.12 7.05
N GLY A 183 -7.00 -0.37 8.12
CA GLY A 183 -7.33 1.06 8.06
C GLY A 183 -6.31 1.88 7.28
N PRO A 184 -5.02 1.87 7.65
CA PRO A 184 -3.98 2.60 6.91
C PRO A 184 -3.86 2.21 5.44
N VAL A 185 -4.01 0.92 5.10
CA VAL A 185 -3.97 0.46 3.69
C VAL A 185 -5.17 1.00 2.92
N MET A 186 -6.36 0.95 3.51
CA MET A 186 -7.57 1.52 2.92
C MET A 186 -7.48 3.05 2.82
N ALA A 187 -6.82 3.73 3.76
CA ALA A 187 -6.60 5.18 3.72
C ALA A 187 -5.72 5.60 2.54
N VAL A 188 -4.57 4.93 2.34
CA VAL A 188 -3.69 5.17 1.18
C VAL A 188 -4.43 4.87 -0.13
N SER A 189 -5.18 3.77 -0.16
CA SER A 189 -6.00 3.39 -1.31
C SER A 189 -7.07 4.45 -1.61
N THR A 190 -7.75 4.95 -0.58
CA THR A 190 -8.74 6.03 -0.70
C THR A 190 -8.10 7.30 -1.21
N ALA A 191 -6.94 7.70 -0.68
CA ALA A 191 -6.22 8.88 -1.14
C ALA A 191 -5.89 8.81 -2.64
N LEU A 192 -5.43 7.64 -3.12
CA LEU A 192 -5.18 7.43 -4.53
C LEU A 192 -6.46 7.50 -5.37
N LEU A 193 -7.48 6.70 -5.02
CA LEU A 193 -8.70 6.60 -5.83
C LEU A 193 -9.50 7.90 -5.83
N LEU A 194 -9.67 8.53 -4.68
CA LEU A 194 -10.34 9.83 -4.59
C LEU A 194 -9.51 10.92 -5.27
N GLY A 195 -8.17 10.84 -5.23
CA GLY A 195 -7.31 11.72 -6.01
C GLY A 195 -7.53 11.59 -7.52
N LEU A 196 -7.69 10.37 -8.03
CA LEU A 196 -8.01 10.12 -9.45
C LEU A 196 -9.39 10.68 -9.83
N VAL A 197 -10.40 10.54 -8.96
CA VAL A 197 -11.75 11.09 -9.20
C VAL A 197 -11.73 12.61 -9.21
N VAL A 198 -11.08 13.22 -8.20
CA VAL A 198 -11.18 14.65 -7.92
C VAL A 198 -10.23 15.47 -8.80
N PHE A 199 -8.95 15.08 -8.85
CA PHE A 199 -7.91 15.87 -9.53
C PHE A 199 -7.67 15.41 -10.98
N SER A 200 -7.74 14.11 -11.25
CA SER A 200 -7.54 13.56 -12.60
C SER A 200 -8.85 13.46 -13.41
N GLY A 201 -10.01 13.58 -12.78
CA GLY A 201 -11.32 13.51 -13.45
C GLY A 201 -11.68 12.10 -13.95
N VAL A 202 -11.01 11.05 -13.45
CA VAL A 202 -11.30 9.66 -13.83
C VAL A 202 -12.55 9.20 -13.09
N ARG A 203 -13.66 9.02 -13.81
CA ARG A 203 -15.00 8.75 -13.23
C ARG A 203 -15.59 7.41 -13.68
N THR A 204 -14.76 6.45 -14.05
CA THR A 204 -15.22 5.09 -14.35
C THR A 204 -15.87 4.47 -13.11
N TRP A 205 -16.98 3.75 -13.28
CA TRP A 205 -17.80 3.25 -12.16
C TRP A 205 -17.00 2.45 -11.13
N TYR A 206 -16.02 1.65 -11.56
CA TYR A 206 -15.19 0.84 -10.68
C TYR A 206 -14.17 1.65 -9.85
N VAL A 207 -13.75 2.83 -10.32
CA VAL A 207 -12.90 3.76 -9.54
C VAL A 207 -13.72 4.42 -8.45
N VAL A 208 -14.94 4.88 -8.78
CA VAL A 208 -15.86 5.50 -7.83
C VAL A 208 -16.31 4.49 -6.76
N LEU A 209 -16.71 3.29 -7.19
CA LEU A 209 -17.05 2.20 -6.28
C LEU A 209 -15.85 1.83 -5.40
N GLY A 210 -14.66 1.70 -6.00
CA GLY A 210 -13.43 1.46 -5.25
C GLY A 210 -13.18 2.51 -4.17
N ALA A 211 -13.32 3.80 -4.50
CA ALA A 211 -13.11 4.89 -3.55
C ALA A 211 -14.11 4.83 -2.38
N LEU A 212 -15.38 4.55 -2.67
CA LEU A 212 -16.42 4.37 -1.65
C LEU A 212 -16.14 3.16 -0.75
N LEU A 213 -15.76 2.02 -1.34
CA LEU A 213 -15.45 0.82 -0.59
C LEU A 213 -14.19 0.98 0.27
N THR A 214 -13.14 1.63 -0.24
CA THR A 214 -11.92 1.86 0.54
C THR A 214 -12.19 2.87 1.66
N PHE A 215 -12.96 3.93 1.41
CA PHE A 215 -13.30 4.89 2.47
C PHE A 215 -14.21 4.25 3.54
N GLY A 216 -15.22 3.48 3.13
CA GLY A 216 -16.03 2.67 4.03
C GLY A 216 -15.15 1.70 4.84
N GLY A 217 -14.14 1.11 4.22
CA GLY A 217 -13.13 0.29 4.89
C GLY A 217 -12.36 1.03 5.98
N VAL A 218 -11.93 2.28 5.75
CA VAL A 218 -11.29 3.14 6.77
C VAL A 218 -12.23 3.37 7.95
N TYR A 219 -13.50 3.67 7.68
CA TYR A 219 -14.49 3.89 8.73
C TYR A 219 -14.73 2.62 9.57
N LEU A 220 -15.00 1.50 8.90
CA LEU A 220 -15.28 0.20 9.53
C LEU A 220 -14.09 -0.34 10.32
N SER A 221 -12.86 0.01 9.96
CA SER A 221 -11.67 -0.45 10.68
C SER A 221 -11.54 0.16 12.07
N GLY A 222 -12.27 1.25 12.38
CA GLY A 222 -12.16 2.00 13.63
C GLY A 222 -10.78 2.64 13.84
N ALA A 223 -9.93 2.71 12.80
CA ALA A 223 -8.59 3.26 12.91
C ALA A 223 -8.63 4.78 12.77
N ARG A 224 -8.80 5.49 13.90
CA ARG A 224 -8.86 6.97 13.95
C ARG A 224 -7.69 7.64 13.25
N THR A 225 -6.49 7.07 13.35
CA THR A 225 -5.27 7.55 12.68
C THR A 225 -5.34 7.46 11.15
N ALA A 226 -6.02 6.44 10.63
CA ALA A 226 -6.22 6.26 9.19
C ALA A 226 -7.24 7.27 8.64
N LEU A 227 -8.30 7.57 9.38
CA LEU A 227 -9.24 8.62 8.96
C LEU A 227 -8.57 10.00 8.96
N LEU A 228 -7.83 10.31 10.03
CA LEU A 228 -7.10 11.57 10.14
C LEU A 228 -6.06 11.72 9.01
N SER A 229 -5.38 10.64 8.62
CA SER A 229 -4.40 10.70 7.53
C SER A 229 -5.03 10.96 6.17
N VAL A 230 -6.23 10.44 5.89
CA VAL A 230 -6.99 10.79 4.68
C VAL A 230 -7.33 12.28 4.67
N ILE A 231 -7.88 12.80 5.77
CA ILE A 231 -8.29 14.21 5.88
C ILE A 231 -7.07 15.14 5.71
N LEU A 232 -6.00 14.89 6.48
CA LEU A 232 -4.78 15.70 6.41
C LEU A 232 -4.10 15.58 5.04
N GLY A 233 -4.06 14.38 4.45
CA GLY A 233 -3.48 14.15 3.13
C GLY A 233 -4.22 14.93 2.03
N PHE A 234 -5.56 14.90 2.04
CA PHE A 234 -6.36 15.70 1.11
C PHE A 234 -6.19 17.20 1.35
N GLY A 235 -6.18 17.64 2.61
CA GLY A 235 -5.95 19.04 2.96
C GLY A 235 -4.60 19.54 2.44
N MET A 236 -3.53 18.78 2.66
CA MET A 236 -2.20 19.11 2.15
C MET A 236 -2.15 19.12 0.61
N ALA A 237 -2.83 18.19 -0.06
CA ALA A 237 -2.89 18.16 -1.52
C ALA A 237 -3.56 19.42 -2.10
N ILE A 238 -4.64 19.89 -1.48
CA ILE A 238 -5.34 21.13 -1.85
C ILE A 238 -4.41 22.35 -1.66
N VAL A 239 -3.76 22.45 -0.49
CA VAL A 239 -2.82 23.54 -0.18
C VAL A 239 -1.64 23.56 -1.16
N ALA A 240 -1.01 22.40 -1.39
CA ALA A 240 0.11 22.27 -2.31
C ALA A 240 -0.30 22.58 -3.76
N GLY A 241 -1.51 22.18 -4.15
CA GLY A 241 -2.10 22.54 -5.44
C GLY A 241 -2.23 24.06 -5.60
N HIS A 242 -2.71 24.77 -4.58
CA HIS A 242 -2.86 26.22 -4.62
C HIS A 242 -1.51 26.93 -4.73
N LEU A 243 -0.52 26.50 -3.95
CA LEU A 243 0.81 27.10 -3.95
C LEU A 243 1.56 26.94 -5.30
N LYS A 244 1.29 25.86 -6.04
CA LYS A 244 1.95 25.62 -7.35
C LYS A 244 1.30 26.33 -8.54
N GLY A 245 0.25 27.14 -8.33
CA GLY A 245 -0.39 27.91 -9.40
C GLY A 245 -0.99 27.06 -10.54
N TYR A 246 -1.20 25.76 -10.32
CA TYR A 246 -1.76 24.89 -11.34
C TYR A 246 -3.26 25.20 -11.56
N SER A 247 -3.73 25.09 -12.81
CA SER A 247 -5.14 25.26 -13.22
C SER A 247 -6.03 24.07 -12.87
N TRP A 248 -5.83 23.44 -11.72
CA TRP A 248 -6.62 22.29 -11.25
C TRP A 248 -7.98 22.73 -10.66
N TRP A 249 -8.12 23.99 -10.26
CA TRP A 249 -9.36 24.52 -9.67
C TRP A 249 -10.61 24.36 -10.54
N PRO A 250 -10.58 24.66 -11.87
CA PRO A 250 -11.70 24.35 -12.76
C PRO A 250 -12.07 22.86 -12.78
N ARG A 251 -11.09 21.95 -12.72
CA ARG A 251 -11.34 20.50 -12.71
C ARG A 251 -11.94 20.05 -11.39
N VAL A 252 -11.44 20.57 -10.26
CA VAL A 252 -12.01 20.27 -8.94
C VAL A 252 -13.41 20.84 -8.81
N ARG A 253 -13.66 22.06 -9.28
CA ARG A 253 -15.01 22.63 -9.31
C ARG A 253 -15.95 21.79 -10.18
N ALA A 254 -15.50 21.39 -11.37
CA ALA A 254 -16.29 20.50 -12.24
C ALA A 254 -16.52 19.11 -11.62
N SER A 255 -15.58 18.63 -10.80
CA SER A 255 -15.75 17.39 -10.04
C SER A 255 -16.72 17.57 -8.88
N LEU A 256 -16.61 18.62 -8.08
CA LEU A 256 -17.51 18.91 -6.95
C LEU A 256 -18.97 19.11 -7.37
N LEU A 257 -19.19 19.71 -8.54
CA LEU A 257 -20.53 19.93 -9.10
C LEU A 257 -21.14 18.69 -9.75
N HIS A 258 -20.40 17.59 -9.88
CA HIS A 258 -20.89 16.37 -10.49
C HIS A 258 -21.69 15.55 -9.47
N PRO A 259 -22.90 15.06 -9.81
CA PRO A 259 -23.81 14.40 -8.85
C PRO A 259 -23.17 13.19 -8.16
N PHE A 260 -22.38 12.39 -8.90
CA PHE A 260 -21.68 11.24 -8.34
C PHE A 260 -20.59 11.61 -7.33
N ALA A 261 -19.83 12.68 -7.56
CA ALA A 261 -18.81 13.10 -6.61
C ALA A 261 -19.46 13.70 -5.36
N LEU A 262 -20.55 14.46 -5.54
CA LEU A 262 -21.33 15.01 -4.44
C LEU A 262 -21.89 13.90 -3.53
N LEU A 263 -22.39 12.80 -4.12
CA LEU A 263 -22.78 11.61 -3.37
C LEU A 263 -21.61 11.01 -2.56
N VAL A 264 -20.42 10.90 -3.16
CA VAL A 264 -19.22 10.42 -2.45
C VAL A 264 -18.89 11.35 -1.29
N TYR A 265 -18.89 12.67 -1.48
CA TYR A 265 -18.61 13.63 -0.42
C TYR A 265 -19.65 13.60 0.70
N VAL A 266 -20.94 13.56 0.36
CA VAL A 266 -22.03 13.48 1.35
C VAL A 266 -21.92 12.17 2.14
N ALA A 267 -21.66 11.04 1.48
CA ALA A 267 -21.45 9.76 2.15
C ALA A 267 -20.22 9.81 3.08
N MET A 268 -19.12 10.42 2.63
CA MET A 268 -17.91 10.56 3.44
C MET A 268 -18.15 11.43 4.68
N ILE A 269 -18.77 12.60 4.51
CA ILE A 269 -19.10 13.52 5.61
C ILE A 269 -20.05 12.84 6.59
N GLY A 270 -21.11 12.20 6.09
CA GLY A 270 -22.08 11.47 6.91
C GLY A 270 -21.41 10.38 7.75
N LEU A 271 -20.53 9.58 7.15
CA LEU A 271 -19.76 8.57 7.88
C LEU A 271 -18.83 9.20 8.93
N THR A 272 -18.12 10.28 8.60
CA THR A 272 -17.25 10.95 9.60
C THR A 272 -18.02 11.56 10.76
N ALA A 273 -19.26 12.01 10.56
CA ALA A 273 -20.09 12.60 11.61
C ALA A 273 -20.68 11.57 12.58
N MET A 274 -20.69 10.29 12.20
CA MET A 274 -21.21 9.17 13.02
C MET A 274 -20.14 8.53 13.92
N GLN A 275 -18.89 9.02 13.91
CA GLN A 275 -17.77 8.49 14.70
C GLN A 275 -17.51 9.33 15.96
#